data_AF-A0A165KDJ4-F1
#
_entry.id   AF-A0A165KDJ4-F1
#
_cell.length_a   1.000
_cell.length_b   1.000
_cell.length_c   1.000
_cell.angle_alpha   90.00
_cell.angle_beta   90.00
_cell.angle_gamma   90.00
#
_symmetry.space_group_name_H-M   'P 1'
#
loop_
_entity.id
_entity.type
_entity.pdbx_description
1 polymer ?
#
loop_
_entity_poly.entity_id
_entity_poly.type
_entity_poly.pdbx_seq_one_letter_code
_entity_poly.pdbx_strand_id
1 'polypeptide(L)'
;MMAFVVVSCVGGKDDTKSADEFTWNDALTLCQMSLKNASRDPEKADVPYVENFGKGDEFYYAWGPSTKMARMRNGLGIEVATTASCVVSKSQKRITSLTLDGKTIR
;
A
#
# COMPACT_ATOMS: atom_id res chain seq x y z
N MET A 1 -22.18 39.13 51.01
CA MET A 1 -21.84 39.17 49.58
C MET A 1 -21.17 37.85 49.25
N MET A 2 -21.93 36.87 48.75
CA MET A 2 -21.43 35.55 48.35
C MET A 2 -21.83 35.37 46.89
N ALA A 3 -20.84 35.18 46.02
CA ALA A 3 -21.04 34.56 44.72
C ALA A 3 -19.81 33.67 44.49
N PHE A 4 -20.01 32.37 44.71
CA PHE A 4 -19.02 31.34 44.44
C PHE A 4 -18.86 31.17 42.92
N VAL A 5 -17.61 31.15 42.49
CA VAL A 5 -17.19 30.91 41.12
C VAL A 5 -17.44 29.43 40.78
N VAL A 6 -18.34 29.18 39.83
CA VAL A 6 -18.51 27.82 39.27
C VAL A 6 -17.48 27.66 38.15
N VAL A 7 -16.35 27.03 38.48
CA VAL A 7 -15.41 26.50 37.48
C VAL A 7 -16.05 25.27 36.86
N SER A 8 -16.65 25.45 35.69
CA SER A 8 -17.07 24.33 34.86
C SER A 8 -15.84 23.74 34.19
N CYS A 9 -15.28 22.67 34.77
CA CYS A 9 -14.44 21.74 34.03
C CYS A 9 -15.32 21.08 32.96
N VAL A 10 -15.40 21.68 31.77
CA VAL A 10 -15.88 20.99 30.58
C VAL A 10 -14.83 19.94 30.24
N GLY A 11 -15.01 18.75 30.82
CA GLY A 11 -14.36 17.53 30.39
C GLY A 11 -14.90 17.13 29.03
N GLY A 12 -14.39 17.79 27.99
CA GLY A 12 -14.47 17.27 26.63
C GLY A 12 -13.60 16.02 26.58
N LYS A 13 -14.23 14.84 26.59
CA LYS A 13 -13.62 13.65 25.99
C LYS A 13 -13.52 13.94 24.50
N ASP A 14 -12.40 14.54 24.08
CA ASP A 14 -12.01 14.49 22.69
C ASP A 14 -11.69 13.03 22.38
N ASP A 15 -12.68 12.29 21.88
CA ASP A 15 -12.48 11.06 21.13
C ASP A 15 -11.74 11.42 19.84
N THR A 16 -10.46 11.74 19.99
CA THR A 16 -9.53 11.84 18.88
C THR A 16 -9.42 10.44 18.33
N LYS A 17 -10.24 10.12 17.32
CA LYS A 17 -10.04 8.95 16.46
C LYS A 17 -8.59 9.01 16.02
N SER A 18 -7.76 8.13 16.60
CA SER A 18 -6.37 7.98 16.20
C SER A 18 -6.37 7.86 14.69
N ALA A 19 -5.70 8.77 13.99
CA ALA A 19 -5.58 8.65 12.55
C ALA A 19 -4.88 7.31 12.29
N ASP A 20 -5.58 6.35 11.67
CA ASP A 20 -5.05 5.01 11.44
C ASP A 20 -3.63 5.11 10.86
N GLU A 21 -2.66 4.49 11.55
CA GLU A 21 -1.27 4.50 11.12
C GLU A 21 -1.16 3.80 9.77
N PHE A 22 -0.40 4.37 8.83
CA PHE A 22 -0.16 3.72 7.54
C PHE A 22 0.80 2.54 7.74
N THR A 23 0.27 1.33 7.55
CA THR A 23 0.96 0.07 7.81
C THR A 23 1.59 -0.52 6.54
N TRP A 24 2.40 -1.55 6.74
CA TRP A 24 2.93 -2.37 5.66
C TRP A 24 1.83 -3.15 4.90
N ASN A 25 0.67 -3.42 5.51
CA ASN A 25 -0.46 -4.04 4.80
C ASN A 25 -1.13 -3.06 3.83
N ASP A 26 -1.26 -1.80 4.24
CA ASP A 26 -1.81 -0.73 3.39
C ASP A 26 -0.91 -0.49 2.17
N ALA A 27 0.41 -0.44 2.40
CA ALA A 27 1.40 -0.31 1.34
C ALA A 27 1.40 -1.51 0.38
N LEU A 28 1.32 -2.74 0.89
CA LEU A 28 1.21 -3.92 0.03
C LEU A 28 -0.07 -3.90 -0.80
N THR A 29 -1.21 -3.54 -0.19
CA THR A 29 -2.49 -3.43 -0.88
C THR A 29 -2.42 -2.41 -2.00
N LEU A 30 -1.80 -1.26 -1.75
CA LEU A 30 -1.58 -0.23 -2.76
C LEU A 30 -0.77 -0.77 -3.94
N CYS A 31 0.34 -1.47 -3.66
CA CYS A 31 1.14 -2.10 -4.71
C CYS A 31 0.36 -3.15 -5.51
N GLN A 32 -0.38 -4.04 -4.84
CA GLN A 32 -1.17 -5.07 -5.49
C GLN A 32 -2.23 -4.47 -6.41
N MET A 33 -2.94 -3.44 -5.95
CA MET A 33 -3.93 -2.72 -6.76
C MET A 33 -3.29 -2.05 -7.97
N SER A 34 -2.16 -1.36 -7.81
CA SER A 34 -1.48 -0.69 -8.93
C SER A 34 -0.94 -1.68 -9.95
N LEU A 35 -0.41 -2.83 -9.52
CA LEU A 35 0.01 -3.90 -10.41
C LEU A 35 -1.15 -4.54 -11.17
N LYS A 36 -2.28 -4.80 -10.49
CA LYS A 36 -3.50 -5.29 -11.14
C LYS A 36 -4.03 -4.30 -12.18
N ASN A 37 -4.04 -3.02 -11.85
CA ASN A 37 -4.48 -1.95 -12.77
C ASN A 37 -3.55 -1.78 -13.98
N ALA A 38 -2.28 -2.19 -13.86
CA ALA A 38 -1.35 -2.23 -14.98
C ALA A 38 -1.57 -3.44 -15.91
N SER A 39 -2.26 -4.48 -15.45
CA SER A 39 -2.67 -5.61 -16.29
C SER A 39 -3.69 -5.17 -17.34
N ARG A 40 -3.66 -5.80 -18.52
CA ARG A 40 -4.72 -5.62 -19.53
C ARG A 40 -6.08 -6.13 -19.08
N ASP A 41 -6.08 -7.03 -18.10
CA ASP A 41 -7.27 -7.57 -17.45
C ASP A 41 -7.02 -7.59 -15.94
N PRO A 42 -7.42 -6.52 -15.23
CA PRO A 42 -7.19 -6.39 -13.79
C PRO A 42 -7.92 -7.46 -12.95
N GLU A 43 -9.07 -7.95 -13.42
CA GLU A 43 -9.86 -8.96 -12.71
C GLU A 43 -9.20 -10.35 -12.74
N LYS A 44 -8.43 -10.62 -13.79
CA LYS A 44 -7.68 -11.87 -13.97
C LYS A 44 -6.23 -11.77 -13.49
N ALA A 45 -5.78 -10.59 -13.10
CA ALA A 45 -4.44 -10.41 -12.57
C ALA A 45 -4.34 -10.97 -11.13
N ASP A 46 -3.38 -11.87 -10.93
CA ASP A 46 -3.03 -12.39 -9.61
C ASP A 46 -1.71 -11.78 -9.14
N VAL A 47 -1.75 -11.07 -8.02
CA VAL A 47 -0.59 -10.42 -7.42
C VAL A 47 -0.52 -10.92 -5.97
N PRO A 48 0.21 -12.00 -5.71
CA PRO A 48 0.16 -12.68 -4.42
C PRO A 48 0.78 -11.84 -3.30
N TYR A 49 0.48 -12.19 -2.06
CA TYR A 49 1.16 -11.64 -0.89
C TYR A 49 2.66 -11.96 -0.92
N VAL A 50 3.49 -10.96 -0.66
CA VAL A 50 4.96 -11.08 -0.49
C VAL A 50 5.41 -10.26 0.72
N GLU A 51 6.56 -10.62 1.27
CA GLU A 51 7.14 -9.93 2.42
C GLU A 51 7.63 -8.52 2.07
N ASN A 52 7.66 -7.65 3.07
CA ASN A 52 8.29 -6.32 2.98
C ASN A 52 9.80 -6.43 3.21
N PHE A 53 10.58 -5.98 2.24
CA PHE A 53 12.05 -5.88 2.29
C PHE A 53 12.55 -4.44 2.50
N GLY A 54 11.63 -3.49 2.68
CA GLY A 54 11.91 -2.07 2.84
C GLY A 54 12.49 -1.72 4.22
N LYS A 55 13.14 -0.55 4.30
CA LYS A 55 13.77 -0.02 5.52
C LYS A 55 13.50 1.48 5.63
N GLY A 56 13.52 2.00 6.86
CA GLY A 56 13.34 3.44 7.10
C GLY A 56 11.95 3.92 6.68
N ASP A 57 11.89 4.87 5.75
CA ASP A 57 10.64 5.44 5.21
C ASP A 57 10.05 4.63 4.04
N GLU A 58 10.64 3.50 3.68
CA GLU A 58 10.22 2.75 2.49
C GLU A 58 9.67 1.38 2.86
N PHE A 59 8.52 1.04 2.27
CA PHE A 59 8.08 -0.34 2.10
C PHE A 59 8.48 -0.80 0.71
N TYR A 60 9.12 -1.96 0.61
CA TYR A 60 9.60 -2.54 -0.65
C TYR A 60 9.09 -3.96 -0.81
N TYR A 61 8.42 -4.23 -1.92
CA TYR A 61 7.84 -5.54 -2.25
C TYR A 61 8.35 -6.00 -3.61
N ALA A 62 8.68 -7.28 -3.71
CA ALA A 62 9.20 -7.88 -4.94
C ALA A 62 8.51 -9.21 -5.26
N TRP A 63 8.06 -9.33 -6.50
CA TRP A 63 7.49 -10.53 -7.10
C TRP A 63 8.49 -11.08 -8.12
N GLY A 64 9.13 -12.19 -7.78
CA GLY A 64 10.19 -12.77 -8.59
C GLY A 64 10.44 -14.25 -8.29
N PRO A 65 11.42 -14.88 -8.95
CA PRO A 65 11.72 -16.31 -8.81
C PRO A 65 12.09 -16.73 -7.38
N SER A 66 12.62 -15.82 -6.57
CA SER A 66 12.97 -16.05 -5.16
C SER A 66 11.82 -15.76 -4.18
N THR A 67 10.69 -15.25 -4.66
CA THR A 67 9.49 -14.96 -3.86
C THR A 67 8.28 -15.66 -4.48
N LYS A 68 7.22 -14.92 -4.82
CA LYS A 68 6.07 -15.41 -5.58
C LYS A 68 5.91 -14.54 -6.82
N MET A 69 5.83 -15.16 -7.98
CA MET A 69 5.62 -14.46 -9.25
C MET A 69 4.20 -13.88 -9.31
N ALA A 70 4.05 -12.68 -9.87
CA ALA A 70 2.74 -12.19 -10.26
C ALA A 70 2.28 -12.87 -11.56
N ARG A 71 0.97 -12.97 -11.78
CA ARG A 71 0.36 -13.46 -13.02
C ARG A 71 -0.44 -12.34 -13.66
N MET A 72 -0.02 -11.95 -14.86
CA MET A 72 -0.63 -10.86 -15.62
C MET A 72 -1.16 -11.37 -16.95
N ARG A 73 -2.23 -10.76 -17.46
CA ARG A 73 -2.76 -11.10 -18.79
C ARG A 73 -2.04 -10.31 -19.88
N ASN A 74 -1.47 -11.02 -20.85
CA ASN A 74 -0.80 -10.41 -22.00
C ASN A 74 -1.81 -9.98 -23.09
N GLY A 75 -1.30 -9.45 -24.21
CA GLY A 75 -2.14 -8.96 -25.31
C GLY A 75 -2.95 -10.03 -26.06
N LEU A 76 -2.71 -11.31 -25.81
CA LEU A 76 -3.43 -12.44 -26.39
C LEU A 76 -4.46 -13.05 -25.43
N GLY A 77 -4.63 -12.48 -24.24
CA GLY A 77 -5.54 -13.00 -23.24
C GLY A 77 -4.96 -14.12 -22.37
N ILE A 78 -3.65 -14.39 -22.47
CA ILE A 78 -2.98 -15.47 -21.75
C ILE A 78 -2.35 -14.95 -20.45
N GLU A 79 -2.52 -15.68 -19.36
CA GLU A 79 -1.86 -15.40 -18.08
C GLU A 79 -0.39 -15.83 -18.12
N VAL A 80 0.51 -14.87 -17.90
CA VAL A 80 1.96 -15.08 -17.92
C VAL A 80 2.55 -14.76 -16.55
N ALA A 81 3.58 -15.51 -16.15
CA ALA A 81 4.38 -15.16 -14.98
C ALA A 81 5.18 -13.90 -15.29
N THR A 82 5.06 -12.90 -14.42
CA THR A 82 5.64 -11.58 -14.60
C THR A 82 6.41 -11.21 -13.34
N THR A 83 7.55 -10.55 -13.55
CA THR A 83 8.34 -9.98 -12.45
C THR A 83 7.80 -8.59 -12.12
N ALA A 84 7.77 -8.24 -10.84
CA ALA A 84 7.36 -6.91 -10.41
C ALA A 84 8.11 -6.47 -9.18
N SER A 85 8.22 -5.16 -9.00
CA SER A 85 8.70 -4.57 -7.76
C SER A 85 7.98 -3.25 -7.49
N CYS A 86 7.70 -2.97 -6.21
CA CYS A 86 6.98 -1.78 -5.79
C CYS A 86 7.62 -1.18 -4.55
N VAL A 87 7.84 0.13 -4.56
CA VAL A 87 8.33 0.91 -3.42
C VAL A 87 7.25 1.94 -3.04
N VAL A 88 6.91 1.98 -1.76
CA VAL A 88 5.93 2.92 -1.18
C VAL A 88 6.61 3.72 -0.09
N SER A 89 6.46 5.04 -0.11
CA SER A 89 6.91 5.90 0.98
C SER A 89 5.89 5.88 2.12
N LYS A 90 6.34 5.59 3.35
CA LYS A 90 5.53 5.60 4.57
C LYS A 90 5.05 7.02 4.88
N SER A 91 5.93 8.01 4.80
CA SER A 91 5.61 9.42 5.05
C SER A 91 4.65 10.02 4.01
N GLN A 92 4.84 9.70 2.73
CA GLN A 92 4.01 10.24 1.63
C GLN A 92 2.77 9.40 1.33
N LYS A 93 2.66 8.20 1.91
CA LYS A 93 1.56 7.23 1.71
C LYS A 93 1.25 6.97 0.23
N ARG A 94 2.29 6.91 -0.62
CA ARG A 94 2.16 6.72 -2.07
C ARG A 94 3.29 5.88 -2.64
N ILE A 95 3.01 5.24 -3.77
CA ILE A 95 4.02 4.54 -4.57
C ILE A 95 5.04 5.57 -5.09
N THR A 96 6.31 5.34 -4.83
CA THR A 96 7.43 6.13 -5.35
C THR A 96 8.13 5.44 -6.52
N SER A 97 8.00 4.11 -6.63
CA SER A 97 8.50 3.33 -7.77
C SER A 97 7.64 2.09 -7.99
N LEU A 98 7.28 1.83 -9.24
CA LEU A 98 6.58 0.62 -9.66
C LEU A 98 7.26 0.09 -10.91
N THR A 99 7.66 -1.18 -10.91
CA THR A 99 8.28 -1.83 -12.07
C THR A 99 7.56 -3.14 -12.36
N LEU A 100 7.31 -3.40 -13.64
CA LEU A 100 6.67 -4.60 -14.17
C LEU A 100 7.48 -5.09 -15.38
N ASP A 101 7.94 -6.34 -15.35
CA ASP A 101 8.78 -6.93 -16.40
C ASP A 101 9.95 -6.03 -16.84
N GLY A 102 10.65 -5.47 -15.85
CA GLY A 102 11.79 -4.58 -16.05
C GLY A 102 11.44 -3.16 -16.54
N LYS A 103 10.16 -2.82 -16.70
CA LYS A 103 9.70 -1.48 -17.11
C LYS A 103 9.10 -0.74 -15.94
N THR A 104 9.60 0.46 -15.67
CA THR A 104 9.00 1.35 -14.67
C THR A 104 7.66 1.90 -15.19
N ILE A 105 6.62 1.76 -14.39
CA ILE A 105 5.28 2.29 -14.66
C ILE A 105 5.11 3.53 -13.77
N ARG A 106 4.78 4.67 -14.38
CA ARG A 106 4.54 5.96 -13.71
C ARG A 106 3.06 6.27 -13.67
#